data_AF-A0A7X5TDR0-F1
#
_entry.id   AF-A0A7X5TDR0-F1
#
_cell.length_a   1.000
_cell.length_b   1.000
_cell.length_c   1.000
_cell.angle_alpha   90.00
_cell.angle_beta   90.00
_cell.angle_gamma   90.00
#
_symmetry.space_group_name_H-M   'P 1'
#
loop_
_entity.id
_entity.type
_entity.pdbx_description
1 polymer ?
#
loop_
_entity_poly.entity_id
_entity_poly.type
_entity_poly.pdbx_seq_one_letter_code
_entity_poly.pdbx_strand_id
1 'polypeptide(L)'
;MRRLLDAAHKKATEIIETNRDKITLMTDMLMEFEILDRQDVLDIMDGKWDTEKKREHVKRRRRQGPQAASTTSQSHLRDPSEWRIDLGDPSPQGT
;
A
#
# COMPACT_ATOMS: atom_id res chain seq x y z
N MET A 1 24.44 4.30 14.83
CA MET A 1 23.45 3.42 14.15
C MET A 1 22.30 3.01 15.06
N ARG A 2 22.55 2.35 16.21
CA ARG A 2 21.50 1.81 17.10
C ARG A 2 20.42 2.82 17.52
N ARG A 3 20.82 4.05 17.87
CA ARG A 3 19.88 5.12 18.28
C ARG A 3 18.81 5.47 17.23
N LEU A 4 19.16 5.43 15.94
CA LEU A 4 18.21 5.73 14.86
C LEU A 4 17.17 4.62 14.72
N LEU A 5 17.62 3.36 14.80
CA LEU A 5 16.74 2.21 14.73
C LEU A 5 15.77 2.17 15.92
N ASP A 6 16.27 2.41 17.13
CA ASP A 6 15.44 2.43 18.33
C ASP A 6 14.40 3.55 18.27
N ALA A 7 14.77 4.73 17.74
CA ALA A 7 13.85 5.84 17.54
C ALA A 7 12.76 5.51 16.50
N ALA A 8 13.14 4.92 15.36
CA ALA A 8 12.19 4.51 14.33
C ALA A 8 11.22 3.42 14.84
N HIS A 9 11.74 2.42 15.56
CA HIS A 9 10.93 1.38 16.19
C HIS A 9 9.94 1.98 17.18
N LYS A 10 10.42 2.83 18.11
CA LYS A 10 9.55 3.50 19.08
C LYS A 10 8.44 4.29 18.39
N LYS A 11 8.77 5.01 17.31
CA LYS A 11 7.76 5.78 16.56
C LYS A 11 6.74 4.88 15.88
N ALA A 12 7.18 3.77 15.28
CA ALA A 12 6.28 2.79 14.67
C ALA A 12 5.34 2.17 15.71
N THR A 13 5.87 1.79 16.89
CA THR A 13 5.08 1.28 18.01
C THR A 13 4.03 2.29 18.46
N GLU A 14 4.41 3.54 18.66
CA GLU A 14 3.48 4.61 19.05
C GLU A 14 2.35 4.79 18.02
N ILE A 15 2.67 4.76 16.72
CA ILE A 15 1.67 4.88 15.65
C ILE A 15 0.68 3.70 15.69
N ILE A 16 1.18 2.48 15.89
CA ILE A 16 0.36 1.27 16.00
C ILE A 16 -0.54 1.32 17.24
N GLU A 17 0.01 1.68 18.40
CA GLU A 17 -0.72 1.77 19.66
C GLU A 17 -1.81 2.84 19.61
N THR A 18 -1.51 4.00 19.02
CA THR A 18 -2.48 5.10 18.84
C THR A 18 -3.65 4.70 17.94
N ASN A 19 -3.45 3.74 17.03
CA ASN A 19 -4.46 3.27 16.08
C ASN A 19 -4.87 1.81 16.34
N ARG A 20 -4.74 1.36 17.60
CA ARG A 20 -4.97 -0.04 17.98
C ARG A 20 -6.37 -0.52 17.60
N ASP A 21 -7.38 0.31 17.80
CA ASP A 21 -8.77 0.07 17.40
C ASP A 21 -8.89 -0.30 15.90
N LYS A 22 -8.28 0.51 15.04
CA LYS A 22 -8.29 0.34 13.59
C LYS A 22 -7.52 -0.91 13.18
N ILE A 23 -6.36 -1.16 13.79
CA ILE A 23 -5.53 -2.33 13.47
C ILE A 23 -6.20 -3.63 13.92
N THR A 24 -6.86 -3.64 15.08
CA THR A 24 -7.67 -4.78 15.51
C THR A 24 -8.81 -5.04 14.52
N LEU A 25 -9.54 -3.99 14.11
CA LEU A 25 -10.58 -4.14 13.09
C LEU A 25 -10.03 -4.67 11.75
N MET A 26 -8.90 -4.14 11.26
CA MET A 26 -8.26 -4.67 10.04
C MET A 26 -7.89 -6.15 10.18
N THR A 27 -7.41 -6.56 11.37
CA THR A 27 -7.05 -7.95 11.64
C THR A 27 -8.29 -8.84 11.58
N ASP A 28 -9.38 -8.45 12.24
CA ASP A 28 -10.63 -9.22 12.23
C ASP A 28 -11.22 -9.32 10.80
N MET A 29 -11.14 -8.24 10.03
CA MET A 29 -11.63 -8.23 8.64
C MET A 29 -10.75 -9.06 7.70
N LEU A 30 -9.43 -9.12 7.92
CA LEU A 30 -8.55 -10.02 7.17
C LEU A 30 -8.83 -11.49 7.52
N MET A 31 -9.19 -11.80 8.77
CA MET A 31 -9.61 -13.16 9.13
C MET A 31 -10.91 -13.57 8.42
N GLU A 32 -11.82 -12.63 8.18
CA GLU A 32 -13.09 -12.89 7.50
C GLU A 32 -12.99 -12.91 5.97
N PHE A 33 -12.31 -11.93 5.37
CA PHE A 33 -12.31 -11.70 3.92
C PHE A 33 -11.00 -12.07 3.23
N GLU A 34 -9.94 -12.41 3.97
CA GLU A 34 -8.57 -12.73 3.53
C GLU A 34 -7.82 -11.56 2.86
N ILE A 35 -8.53 -10.69 2.13
CA ILE A 35 -7.97 -9.60 1.34
C ILE A 35 -8.75 -8.32 1.65
N LEU A 36 -8.01 -7.28 2.03
CA LEU A 36 -8.47 -5.89 2.02
C LEU A 36 -7.74 -5.13 0.91
N ASP A 37 -8.49 -4.37 0.13
CA ASP A 37 -7.96 -3.46 -0.87
C ASP A 37 -7.61 -2.09 -0.26
N ARG A 38 -7.02 -1.21 -1.07
CA ARG A 38 -6.61 0.12 -0.63
C ARG A 38 -7.78 0.93 -0.07
N GLN A 39 -8.96 0.84 -0.67
CA GLN A 39 -10.11 1.63 -0.25
C GLN A 39 -10.65 1.11 1.09
N ASP A 40 -10.67 -0.20 1.28
CA ASP A 40 -11.07 -0.80 2.56
C ASP A 40 -10.20 -0.28 3.72
N VAL A 41 -8.88 -0.27 3.53
CA VAL A 41 -7.94 0.22 4.55
C VAL A 41 -8.19 1.70 4.86
N LEU A 42 -8.44 2.52 3.84
CA LEU A 42 -8.77 3.94 4.05
C LEU A 42 -10.09 4.12 4.78
N ASP A 43 -11.12 3.35 4.43
CA ASP A 43 -12.43 3.45 5.08
C ASP A 43 -12.35 3.02 6.56
N ILE A 44 -11.54 2.00 6.89
CA ILE A 44 -11.24 1.65 8.29
C ILE A 44 -10.50 2.78 8.99
N MET A 45 -9.49 3.37 8.36
CA MET A 45 -8.72 4.46 8.98
C MET A 45 -9.57 5.72 9.24
N ASP A 46 -10.49 6.02 8.34
CA ASP A 46 -11.43 7.14 8.40
C ASP A 46 -12.65 6.89 9.31
N GLY A 47 -12.82 5.66 9.83
CA GLY A 47 -13.98 5.28 10.63
C GLY A 47 -15.28 5.17 9.82
N LYS A 48 -15.19 4.95 8.51
CA LYS A 48 -16.31 4.81 7.56
C LYS A 48 -16.56 3.36 7.12
N TRP A 49 -15.81 2.43 7.69
CA TRP A 49 -15.89 1.00 7.33
C TRP A 49 -17.30 0.43 7.51
N ASP A 50 -17.70 -0.40 6.56
CA ASP A 50 -18.99 -1.08 6.53
C ASP A 50 -18.80 -2.52 6.04
N THR A 51 -18.85 -3.46 6.98
CA THR A 51 -18.64 -4.90 6.73
C THR A 51 -19.65 -5.46 5.73
N GLU A 52 -20.89 -4.97 5.74
CA GLU A 52 -21.93 -5.51 4.85
C GLU A 52 -21.67 -5.08 3.40
N LYS A 53 -21.28 -3.80 3.19
CA LYS A 53 -20.84 -3.34 1.87
C LYS A 53 -19.68 -4.17 1.34
N LYS A 54 -18.71 -4.54 2.18
CA LYS A 54 -17.61 -5.42 1.76
C LYS A 54 -18.11 -6.82 1.38
N ARG A 55 -19.00 -7.41 2.18
CA ARG A 55 -19.58 -8.73 1.91
C ARG A 55 -20.30 -8.76 0.56
N GLU A 56 -21.11 -7.74 0.28
CA GLU A 56 -21.78 -7.58 -1.01
C GLU A 56 -20.78 -7.46 -2.16
N HIS A 57 -19.72 -6.67 -2.00
CA HIS A 57 -18.66 -6.53 -3.01
C HIS A 57 -17.99 -7.87 -3.31
N VAL A 58 -17.61 -8.63 -2.28
CA VAL A 58 -16.98 -9.96 -2.43
C VAL A 58 -17.94 -10.94 -3.11
N LYS A 59 -19.21 -10.96 -2.70
CA LYS A 59 -20.25 -11.79 -3.32
C LYS A 59 -20.43 -11.45 -4.81
N ARG A 60 -20.45 -10.15 -5.15
CA ARG A 60 -20.55 -9.68 -6.54
C ARG A 60 -19.34 -10.13 -7.36
N ARG A 61 -18.11 -9.99 -6.85
CA ARG A 61 -16.89 -10.45 -7.54
C ARG A 61 -16.91 -11.96 -7.79
N ARG A 62 -17.35 -12.75 -6.80
CA ARG A 62 -17.47 -14.21 -6.96
C ARG A 62 -18.49 -14.59 -8.06
N ARG A 63 -19.59 -13.86 -8.18
CA ARG A 63 -20.61 -14.09 -9.23
C ARG A 63 -20.14 -13.71 -10.64
N GLN A 64 -19.28 -12.71 -10.76
CA GLN A 64 -18.84 -12.18 -12.05
C GLN A 64 -17.66 -12.96 -12.67
N GLY A 65 -17.16 -14.00 -11.99
CA GLY A 65 -15.97 -14.76 -12.42
C GLY A 65 -14.70 -13.89 -12.45
N PRO A 66 -13.53 -14.45 -12.75
CA PRO A 66 -12.35 -13.64 -13.04
C PRO A 66 -12.66 -12.79 -14.28
N GLN A 67 -12.88 -11.49 -14.09
CA GLN A 67 -12.81 -10.53 -15.19
C GLN A 67 -11.39 -10.58 -15.72
N ALA A 68 -11.21 -11.25 -16.86
CA ALA A 68 -10.05 -11.05 -17.70
C ALA A 68 -9.95 -9.55 -17.92
N ALA A 69 -8.83 -8.96 -17.49
CA ALA A 69 -8.54 -7.55 -17.68
C ALA A 69 -8.71 -7.20 -19.17
N SER A 70 -9.82 -6.56 -19.54
CA SER A 70 -9.99 -5.98 -20.86
C SER A 70 -9.27 -4.63 -20.87
N THR A 71 -8.06 -4.69 -21.44
CA THR A 71 -7.03 -3.70 -21.73
C THR A 71 -7.50 -2.43 -22.49
N THR A 72 -6.73 -1.32 -22.32
CA THR A 72 -6.29 -0.28 -23.31
C THR A 72 -6.45 1.13 -22.69
N SER A 73 -5.49 2.06 -22.53
CA SER A 73 -4.07 2.32 -22.89
C SER A 73 -3.55 3.37 -21.87
N GLN A 74 -2.33 3.29 -21.33
CA GLN A 74 -1.14 3.88 -21.92
C GLN A 74 0.10 3.25 -21.26
N SER A 75 0.85 2.47 -22.04
CA SER A 75 2.19 2.05 -21.67
C SER A 75 3.13 3.24 -21.78
N HIS A 76 3.37 3.94 -20.67
CA HIS A 76 4.63 4.65 -20.51
C HIS A 76 5.57 3.69 -19.77
N LEU A 77 6.19 2.76 -20.52
CA LEU A 77 7.38 2.09 -20.04
C LEU A 77 8.44 3.18 -19.89
N ARG A 78 8.61 3.65 -18.65
CA ARG A 78 9.62 4.66 -18.33
C ARG A 78 11.00 4.08 -18.62
N ASP A 79 11.81 4.82 -19.35
CA ASP A 79 13.14 4.39 -19.80
C ASP A 79 14.03 4.05 -18.58
N PRO A 80 14.67 2.87 -18.54
CA PRO A 80 15.63 2.50 -17.51
C PRO A 80 16.86 3.43 -17.42
N SER A 81 17.04 4.41 -18.29
CA SER A 81 18.08 5.43 -18.15
C SER A 81 17.67 6.61 -17.25
N GLU A 82 16.38 6.76 -16.92
CA GLU A 82 15.87 7.86 -16.08
C GLU A 82 16.08 7.67 -14.56
N TRP A 83 16.56 6.51 -14.12
CA TRP A 83 16.98 6.31 -12.72
C TRP A 83 18.49 6.48 -12.52
N ARG A 84 19.24 7.00 -13.50
CA ARG A 84 20.66 7.30 -13.30
C ARG A 84 20.80 8.38 -12.23
N ILE A 85 21.11 7.95 -11.01
CA ILE A 85 21.62 8.80 -9.94
C ILE A 85 22.86 9.49 -10.51
N ASP A 86 22.81 10.82 -10.63
CA ASP A 86 23.93 11.64 -11.08
C ASP A 86 24.99 11.67 -9.96
N LEU A 87 25.76 10.57 -9.88
CA LEU A 87 27.03 10.54 -9.17
C LEU A 87 27.97 11.38 -10.03
N GLY A 88 28.01 12.68 -9.75
CA GLY A 88 28.88 13.63 -10.44
C GLY A 88 30.32 13.13 -10.50
N ASP A 89 30.71 12.65 -11.67
CA ASP A 89 32.09 12.30 -11.99
C ASP A 89 32.80 13.59 -12.44
N PRO A 90 33.89 14.02 -11.78
CA PRO A 90 34.58 15.25 -12.12
C PRO A 90 35.14 15.19 -13.55
N SER A 91 34.87 16.24 -14.31
CA SER A 91 35.35 16.39 -15.69
C SER A 91 36.87 16.18 -15.79
N PRO A 92 37.36 15.35 -16.74
CA PRO A 92 38.78 15.35 -17.07
C PRO A 92 39.10 16.67 -17.80
N GLN A 93 39.92 17.51 -17.20
CA GLN A 93 40.44 18.70 -17.89
C GLN A 93 41.27 18.23 -19.08
N GLY A 94 40.89 18.70 -20.27
CA GLY A 94 41.62 18.47 -21.50
C GLY A 94 42.95 19.22 -21.52
N THR A 95 43.93 18.59 -22.16
CA THR A 95 45.08 19.22 -22.81
C THR A 95 45.29 18.52 -24.13
#